data_AF-D5C306-F1
#
_entry.id   AF-D5C306-F1
#
_cell.length_a   1.000
_cell.length_b   1.000
_cell.length_c   1.000
_cell.angle_alpha   90.00
_cell.angle_beta   90.00
_cell.angle_gamma   90.00
#
_symmetry.space_group_name_H-M   'P 1'
#
loop_
_entity.id
_entity.type
_entity.pdbx_description
1 polymer ?
#
loop_
_entity_poly.entity_id
_entity_poly.type
_entity_poly.pdbx_seq_one_letter_code
_entity_poly.pdbx_strand_id
1 'polypeptide(L)'
;MGAGSRSDLKILAIVLVVAAALVIVTFVAGGVFVTGAMAALEPGVGLKEAAKWSFGVTVLLFIGFAIAAGDGLLGELQYILWGFFSFFGIITLLIAWAF
;
A
#
# COMPACT_ATOMS: atom_id res chain seq x y z
N MET A 1 21.86 -8.63 42.82
CA MET A 1 21.51 -7.95 41.56
C MET A 1 22.55 -8.32 40.51
N GLY A 2 22.23 -9.11 39.48
CA GLY A 2 23.24 -9.55 38.50
C GLY A 2 22.75 -10.52 37.42
N ALA A 3 21.50 -11.00 37.49
CA ALA A 3 20.95 -11.93 36.51
C ALA A 3 20.33 -11.24 35.27
N GLY A 4 20.00 -9.95 35.33
CA GLY A 4 19.33 -9.22 34.25
C GLY A 4 20.22 -8.90 33.05
N SER A 5 21.46 -8.47 33.27
CA SER A 5 22.30 -7.91 32.18
C SER A 5 22.70 -8.93 31.12
N ARG A 6 22.89 -10.21 31.48
CA ARG A 6 23.23 -11.27 30.52
C ARG A 6 22.03 -11.71 29.68
N SER A 7 20.81 -11.58 30.20
CA SER A 7 19.59 -11.86 29.46
C SER A 7 19.33 -10.75 28.45
N ASP A 8 19.43 -9.50 28.88
CA ASP A 8 19.19 -8.32 28.04
C ASP A 8 20.23 -8.19 26.91
N LEU A 9 21.50 -8.50 27.20
CA LEU A 9 22.54 -8.48 26.17
C LEU A 9 22.36 -9.60 25.13
N LYS A 10 21.84 -10.77 25.54
CA LYS A 10 21.50 -11.85 24.60
C LYS A 10 20.32 -11.48 23.73
N ILE A 11 19.29 -10.86 24.30
CA ILE A 11 18.13 -10.37 23.55
C ILE A 11 18.58 -9.30 22.55
N LEU A 12 19.39 -8.33 22.98
CA LEU A 12 19.95 -7.30 22.09
C LEU A 12 20.81 -7.92 20.97
N ALA A 13 21.65 -8.90 21.28
CA ALA A 13 22.47 -9.58 20.29
C ALA A 13 21.62 -10.34 19.26
N ILE A 14 20.55 -11.02 19.71
CA ILE A 14 19.62 -11.70 18.80
C ILE A 14 18.90 -10.68 17.92
N VAL A 15 18.41 -9.58 18.48
CA VAL A 15 17.73 -8.51 17.72
C VAL A 15 18.67 -7.92 16.67
N LEU A 16 19.93 -7.63 17.02
CA LEU A 16 20.91 -7.09 16.08
C LEU A 16 21.26 -8.08 14.97
N VAL A 17 21.38 -9.38 15.29
CA VAL A 17 21.62 -10.42 14.28
C VAL A 17 20.43 -10.57 13.34
N VAL A 18 19.20 -10.55 13.86
CA VAL A 18 17.99 -10.59 13.04
C VAL A 18 17.88 -9.35 12.16
N ALA A 19 18.15 -8.16 12.70
CA ALA A 19 18.15 -6.91 11.92
C ALA A 19 19.21 -6.93 10.81
N ALA A 20 20.44 -7.37 11.11
CA ALA A 20 21.51 -7.50 10.12
C ALA A 20 21.15 -8.54 9.04
N ALA A 21 20.56 -9.67 9.43
CA ALA A 21 20.09 -10.69 8.50
C ALA A 21 18.98 -10.15 7.59
N LEU A 22 18.04 -9.37 8.11
CA LEU A 22 17.00 -8.73 7.30
C LEU A 22 17.58 -7.73 6.29
N VAL A 23 18.56 -6.93 6.68
CA VAL A 23 19.24 -5.98 5.77
C VAL A 23 20.00 -6.73 4.67
N ILE A 24 20.71 -7.81 4.99
CA ILE A 24 21.44 -8.60 4.01
C ILE A 24 20.48 -9.32 3.05
N VAL A 25 19.40 -9.90 3.57
CA VAL A 25 18.38 -10.57 2.75
C VAL A 25 17.69 -9.57 1.82
N THR A 26 17.33 -8.38 2.31
CA THR A 26 16.72 -7.33 1.48
C THR A 26 17.69 -6.76 0.45
N PHE A 27 18.99 -6.68 0.73
CA PHE A 27 19.98 -6.19 -0.23
C PHE A 27 20.32 -7.23 -1.31
N VAL A 28 20.43 -8.51 -0.95
CA VAL A 28 20.73 -9.61 -1.88
C VAL A 28 19.50 -10.03 -2.70
N ALA A 29 18.32 -10.12 -2.08
CA ALA A 29 17.05 -10.33 -2.79
C ALA A 29 16.58 -9.05 -3.51
N GLY A 30 17.11 -7.89 -3.11
CA GLY A 30 16.83 -6.56 -3.65
C GLY A 30 17.06 -6.44 -5.15
N GLY A 31 18.01 -7.20 -5.72
CA GLY A 31 18.28 -7.17 -7.17
C GLY A 31 17.06 -7.50 -8.05
N VAL A 32 16.16 -8.38 -7.59
CA VAL A 32 14.88 -8.69 -8.26
C VAL A 32 13.84 -7.58 -8.04
N PHE A 33 13.86 -6.94 -6.87
CA PHE A 33 13.01 -5.78 -6.59
C PHE A 33 13.47 -4.51 -7.32
N VAL A 34 14.77 -4.38 -7.65
CA VAL A 34 15.35 -3.24 -8.38
C VAL A 34 15.05 -3.32 -9.88
N THR A 35 15.14 -4.50 -10.51
CA THR A 35 14.69 -4.69 -11.89
C THR A 35 13.17 -4.57 -12.02
N GLY A 36 12.42 -5.07 -11.03
CA GLY A 36 10.98 -4.81 -10.89
C GLY A 36 10.65 -3.32 -10.67
N ALA A 37 11.48 -2.57 -9.95
CA ALA A 37 11.32 -1.13 -9.76
C ALA A 37 11.60 -0.33 -11.04
N MET A 38 12.55 -0.77 -11.88
CA MET A 38 12.81 -0.19 -13.20
C MET A 38 11.67 -0.45 -14.20
N ALA A 39 10.97 -1.59 -14.08
CA ALA A 39 9.68 -1.81 -14.75
C ALA A 39 8.55 -1.00 -14.11
N ALA A 40 8.60 -0.74 -12.80
CA ALA A 40 7.68 0.15 -12.09
C ALA A 40 7.95 1.67 -12.32
N LEU A 41 8.85 2.00 -13.27
CA LEU A 41 9.00 3.30 -13.92
C LEU A 41 8.47 3.27 -15.38
N GLU A 42 7.81 2.17 -15.79
CA GLU A 42 7.08 2.08 -17.07
C GLU A 42 6.09 3.25 -17.21
N PRO A 43 5.91 3.82 -18.42
CA PRO A 43 5.05 4.98 -18.61
C PRO A 43 3.67 4.76 -17.98
N GLY A 44 3.23 5.69 -17.13
CA GLY A 44 1.90 5.66 -16.54
C GLY A 44 0.83 5.35 -17.58
N VAL A 45 -0.11 4.49 -17.19
CA VAL A 45 -1.18 4.04 -18.10
C VAL A 45 -1.96 5.27 -18.55
N GLY A 46 -2.09 5.50 -19.86
CA GLY A 46 -2.72 6.71 -20.38
C GLY A 46 -4.08 6.99 -19.71
N LEU A 47 -4.41 8.28 -19.50
CA LEU A 47 -5.60 8.75 -18.75
C LEU A 47 -6.90 7.98 -19.01
N LYS A 48 -7.16 7.63 -20.28
CA LYS A 48 -8.34 6.85 -20.68
C LYS A 48 -8.36 5.45 -20.06
N GLU A 49 -7.20 4.80 -20.03
CA GLU A 49 -7.06 3.46 -19.50
C GLU A 49 -6.97 3.45 -17.97
N ALA A 50 -6.32 4.47 -17.39
CA ALA A 50 -6.35 4.72 -15.95
C ALA A 50 -7.78 4.96 -15.42
N ALA A 51 -8.62 5.70 -16.17
CA ALA A 51 -10.02 5.92 -15.80
C ALA A 51 -10.86 4.62 -15.77
N LYS A 52 -10.60 3.68 -16.69
CA LYS A 52 -11.30 2.39 -16.70
C LYS A 52 -10.96 1.57 -15.45
N TRP A 53 -9.68 1.47 -15.12
CA TRP A 53 -9.20 0.70 -13.97
C TRP A 53 -9.58 1.35 -12.63
N SER A 54 -9.38 2.66 -12.49
CA SER A 54 -9.73 3.41 -11.28
C SER A 54 -11.23 3.36 -10.96
N PHE A 55 -12.11 3.34 -11.96
CA PHE A 55 -13.55 3.20 -11.73
C PHE A 55 -13.86 1.87 -11.01
N GLY A 56 -13.32 0.75 -11.53
CA GLY A 56 -13.49 -0.56 -10.91
C GLY A 56 -12.92 -0.63 -9.49
N VAL A 57 -11.71 -0.09 -9.28
CA VAL A 57 -11.07 -0.05 -7.95
C VAL A 57 -11.89 0.79 -6.96
N THR A 58 -12.40 1.95 -7.40
CA THR A 58 -13.19 2.84 -6.53
C THR A 58 -14.53 2.21 -6.15
N VAL A 59 -15.19 1.52 -7.09
CA VAL A 59 -16.44 0.78 -6.79
C VAL A 59 -16.19 -0.31 -5.75
N LEU A 60 -15.14 -1.12 -5.91
CA LEU A 60 -14.80 -2.18 -4.95
C LEU A 60 -14.45 -1.61 -3.57
N LEU A 61 -13.71 -0.51 -3.52
CA LEU A 61 -13.38 0.19 -2.28
C LEU A 61 -14.65 0.63 -1.54
N PHE A 62 -15.59 1.26 -2.24
CA PHE A 62 -16.84 1.75 -1.64
C PHE A 62 -17.79 0.62 -1.22
N ILE A 63 -17.81 -0.49 -1.95
CA ILE A 63 -18.50 -1.71 -1.50
C ILE A 63 -17.86 -2.22 -0.19
N GLY A 64 -16.53 -2.25 -0.11
CA GLY A 64 -15.81 -2.63 1.10
C GLY A 64 -16.11 -1.71 2.28
N PHE A 65 -16.14 -0.39 2.06
CA PHE A 65 -16.53 0.58 3.09
C PHE A 65 -17.98 0.42 3.54
N ALA A 66 -18.90 0.17 2.62
CA ALA A 66 -20.31 -0.07 2.97
C ALA A 66 -20.48 -1.32 3.85
N ILE A 67 -19.78 -2.40 3.50
CA ILE A 67 -19.78 -3.64 4.30
C ILE A 67 -19.18 -3.38 5.69
N ALA A 68 -18.04 -2.68 5.76
CA ALA A 68 -17.35 -2.39 7.01
C ALA A 68 -18.12 -1.42 7.92
N ALA A 69 -18.84 -0.45 7.32
CA ALA A 69 -19.67 0.51 8.04
C ALA A 69 -20.98 -0.11 8.54
N GLY A 70 -21.42 -1.24 7.96
CA GLY A 70 -22.68 -1.89 8.31
C GLY A 70 -23.92 -1.06 7.94
N ASP A 71 -23.75 -0.04 7.08
CA ASP A 71 -24.79 0.90 6.64
C ASP A 71 -25.09 0.75 5.14
N GLY A 72 -26.27 1.20 4.74
CA GLY A 72 -26.73 1.13 3.36
C GLY A 72 -26.14 2.24 2.49
N LEU A 73 -25.46 1.85 1.39
CA LEU A 73 -24.97 2.74 0.32
C LEU A 73 -25.99 3.79 -0.17
N LEU A 74 -27.28 3.54 0.01
CA LEU A 74 -28.37 4.37 -0.49
C LEU A 74 -28.81 5.48 0.49
N GLY A 75 -28.61 5.32 1.80
CA GLY A 75 -29.05 6.29 2.81
C GLY A 75 -28.23 7.59 2.75
N GLU A 76 -26.94 7.46 2.48
CA GLU A 76 -25.97 8.56 2.46
C GLU A 76 -25.42 8.85 1.06
N LEU A 77 -26.23 8.58 0.01
CA LEU A 77 -25.78 8.60 -1.38
C LEU A 77 -25.09 9.91 -1.77
N GLN A 78 -25.57 11.05 -1.25
CA GLN A 78 -24.97 12.38 -1.51
C GLN A 78 -23.54 12.52 -0.95
N TYR A 79 -23.25 11.93 0.21
CA TYR A 79 -21.92 11.95 0.82
C TYR A 79 -21.00 10.93 0.14
N ILE A 80 -21.56 9.77 -0.19
CA ILE A 80 -20.89 8.70 -0.92
C ILE A 80 -20.48 9.16 -2.33
N LEU A 81 -21.32 9.95 -3.02
CA LEU A 81 -21.03 10.49 -4.36
C LEU A 81 -19.82 11.42 -4.35
N TRP A 82 -19.74 12.37 -3.42
CA TRP A 82 -18.59 13.26 -3.32
C TRP A 82 -17.30 12.51 -3.00
N GLY A 83 -17.37 11.55 -2.08
CA GLY A 83 -16.26 10.66 -1.79
C GLY A 83 -15.85 9.86 -3.02
N PHE A 84 -16.81 9.27 -3.73
CA PHE A 84 -16.58 8.43 -4.90
C PHE A 84 -15.82 9.19 -5.98
N PHE A 85 -16.29 10.39 -6.37
CA PHE A 85 -15.61 11.17 -7.41
C PHE A 85 -14.23 11.66 -6.98
N SER A 86 -14.05 11.98 -5.70
CA SER A 86 -12.74 12.39 -5.15
C SER A 86 -11.74 11.23 -5.20
N PHE A 87 -12.11 10.05 -4.70
CA PHE A 87 -11.27 8.86 -4.75
C PHE A 87 -11.02 8.42 -6.19
N PHE A 88 -12.05 8.44 -7.04
CA PHE A 88 -11.92 8.11 -8.46
C PHE A 88 -10.90 9.02 -9.16
N GLY A 89 -10.99 10.34 -8.95
CA GLY A 89 -10.05 11.31 -9.53
C GLY A 89 -8.62 11.09 -9.04
N ILE A 90 -8.42 10.95 -7.73
CA ILE A 90 -7.09 10.72 -7.15
C ILE A 90 -6.50 9.39 -7.65
N ILE A 91 -7.26 8.30 -7.61
CA ILE A 91 -6.81 6.98 -8.07
C ILE A 91 -6.53 6.99 -9.58
N THR A 92 -7.33 7.71 -10.38
CA THR A 92 -7.06 7.89 -11.81
C THR A 92 -5.72 8.56 -12.05
N LEU A 93 -5.45 9.67 -11.37
CA LEU A 93 -4.18 10.38 -11.52
C LEU A 93 -3.00 9.55 -11.01
N LEU A 94 -3.19 8.78 -9.92
CA LEU A 94 -2.21 7.85 -9.37
C LEU A 94 -1.86 6.70 -10.32
N ILE A 95 -2.84 6.18 -11.05
CA ILE A 95 -2.60 5.12 -12.06
C ILE A 95 -2.02 5.72 -13.34
N ALA A 96 -2.43 6.94 -13.71
CA ALA A 96 -1.98 7.63 -14.92
C ALA A 96 -0.59 8.26 -14.81
N TRP A 97 -0.03 8.34 -13.60
CA TRP A 97 1.19 9.09 -13.29
C TRP A 97 1.17 10.51 -13.86
N ALA A 98 0.09 11.22 -13.56
CA ALA A 98 -0.07 12.59 -14.01
C ALA A 98 0.72 13.61 -13.15
N PHE A 99 1.78 13.19 -12.46
CA PHE A 99 2.58 14.01 -11.52
C PHE A 99 4.08 13.85 -11.75
#